data_AF-A0A7X3NZE5-F1
#
_entry.id   AF-A0A7X3NZE5-F1
#
_cell.length_a   1.000
_cell.length_b   1.000
_cell.length_c   1.000
_cell.angle_alpha   90.00
_cell.angle_beta   90.00
_cell.angle_gamma   90.00
#
_symmetry.space_group_name_H-M   'P 1'
#
loop_
_entity.id
_entity.type
_entity.pdbx_description
1 polymer ?
#
loop_
_entity_poly.entity_id
_entity_poly.type
_entity_poly.pdbx_seq_one_letter_code
_entity_poly.pdbx_strand_id
1 'polypeptide(L)'
;MRNVVKLHKRAVEHHTTSIPMTSCQIHAEIVDAFKSKRWLFDFTHQQVAKMLSDLAWYGRIQSKTILYRDGRTPKIMYWKGIDYDWGRDL
;
A
#
# COMPACT_ATOMS: atom_id res chain seq x y z
N MET A 1 -19.65 -11.29 -2.72
CA MET A 1 -18.69 -10.32 -2.12
C MET A 1 -17.28 -10.88 -1.83
N ARG A 2 -17.11 -12.14 -1.41
CA ARG A 2 -15.78 -12.71 -1.05
C ARG A 2 -14.71 -12.62 -2.16
N ASN A 3 -15.11 -12.71 -3.42
CA ASN A 3 -14.20 -12.60 -4.58
C ASN A 3 -13.69 -11.18 -4.79
N VAL A 4 -14.55 -10.17 -4.52
CA VAL A 4 -14.22 -8.75 -4.67
C VAL A 4 -13.12 -8.39 -3.69
N VAL A 5 -13.25 -8.73 -2.40
CA VAL A 5 -12.22 -8.46 -1.38
C VAL A 5 -10.89 -9.15 -1.71
N LYS A 6 -10.91 -10.42 -2.17
CA LYS A 6 -9.68 -11.12 -2.57
C LYS A 6 -8.99 -10.45 -3.76
N LEU A 7 -9.75 -9.97 -4.72
CA LEU A 7 -9.22 -9.33 -5.92
C LEU A 7 -8.61 -7.95 -5.59
N HIS A 8 -9.22 -7.22 -4.66
CA HIS A 8 -8.65 -6.00 -4.09
C HIS A 8 -7.35 -6.21 -3.33
N LYS A 9 -7.26 -7.26 -2.50
CA LYS A 9 -6.00 -7.60 -1.80
C LYS A 9 -4.86 -7.87 -2.78
N ARG A 10 -5.13 -8.57 -3.88
CA ARG A 10 -4.12 -8.81 -4.94
C ARG A 10 -3.70 -7.52 -5.64
N ALA A 11 -4.63 -6.60 -5.90
CA ALA A 11 -4.28 -5.30 -6.46
C ALA A 11 -3.37 -4.52 -5.51
N VAL A 12 -3.73 -4.43 -4.22
CA VAL A 12 -2.90 -3.79 -3.19
C VAL A 12 -1.49 -4.40 -3.14
N GLU A 13 -1.39 -5.72 -3.10
CA GLU A 13 -0.11 -6.44 -3.11
C GLU A 13 0.72 -6.12 -4.35
N HIS A 14 0.11 -6.14 -5.54
CA HIS A 14 0.80 -5.84 -6.80
C HIS A 14 1.38 -4.42 -6.83
N HIS A 15 0.64 -3.42 -6.36
CA HIS A 15 1.14 -2.05 -6.33
C HIS A 15 2.27 -1.87 -5.31
N THR A 16 2.29 -2.63 -4.21
CA THR A 16 3.41 -2.59 -3.25
C THR A 16 4.69 -3.27 -3.73
N THR A 17 4.64 -4.20 -4.69
CA THR A 17 5.84 -4.94 -5.13
C THR A 17 6.79 -4.11 -6.01
N SER A 18 6.34 -2.97 -6.53
CA SER A 18 7.06 -2.21 -7.56
C SER A 18 8.00 -1.14 -6.98
N ILE A 19 7.51 -0.34 -6.03
CA ILE A 19 8.25 0.75 -5.39
C ILE A 19 7.69 0.99 -3.98
N PRO A 20 8.47 1.56 -3.04
CA PRO A 20 7.98 1.86 -1.71
C PRO A 20 7.03 3.05 -1.76
N MET A 21 5.81 2.86 -1.25
CA MET A 21 4.77 3.87 -1.33
C MET A 21 4.00 3.96 -0.01
N THR A 22 3.41 5.12 0.24
CA THR A 22 2.47 5.32 1.36
C THR A 22 1.11 4.69 1.03
N SER A 23 0.30 4.41 2.06
CA SER A 23 -1.06 3.88 1.86
C SER A 23 -1.94 4.81 1.01
N CYS A 24 -1.75 6.14 1.13
CA CYS A 24 -2.45 7.13 0.31
C CYS A 24 -2.04 7.06 -1.17
N GLN A 25 -0.75 6.94 -1.45
CA GLN A 25 -0.25 6.80 -2.82
C GLN A 25 -0.74 5.48 -3.44
N ILE A 26 -0.64 4.37 -2.72
CA ILE A 26 -1.14 3.05 -3.17
C ILE A 26 -2.64 3.13 -3.46
N HIS A 27 -3.41 3.77 -2.58
CA HIS A 27 -4.84 4.00 -2.80
C HIS A 27 -5.11 4.80 -4.08
N ALA A 28 -4.35 5.86 -4.34
CA ALA A 28 -4.51 6.68 -5.55
C ALA A 28 -4.21 5.89 -6.84
N GLU A 29 -3.10 5.13 -6.87
CA GLU A 29 -2.74 4.26 -8.00
C GLU A 29 -3.82 3.21 -8.27
N ILE A 30 -4.33 2.59 -7.21
CA ILE A 30 -5.37 1.59 -7.32
C ILE A 30 -6.67 2.20 -7.85
N VAL A 31 -7.09 3.35 -7.31
CA VAL A 31 -8.27 4.07 -7.79
C VAL A 31 -8.12 4.39 -9.28
N ASP A 32 -6.95 4.86 -9.72
CA ASP A 32 -6.68 5.17 -11.12
C ASP A 32 -6.77 3.92 -12.02
N ALA A 33 -6.15 2.81 -11.60
CA ALA A 33 -6.24 1.52 -12.29
C ALA A 33 -7.68 1.00 -12.42
N PHE A 34 -8.56 1.36 -11.47
CA PHE A 34 -9.97 1.00 -11.45
C PHE A 34 -10.92 1.99 -12.13
N LYS A 35 -10.49 3.22 -12.47
CA LYS A 35 -11.32 4.19 -13.21
C LYS A 35 -11.85 3.64 -14.54
N SER A 36 -11.06 2.79 -15.20
CA SER A 36 -11.42 2.14 -16.48
C SER A 36 -12.29 0.90 -16.33
N LYS A 37 -12.57 0.45 -15.10
CA LYS A 37 -13.25 -0.81 -14.82
C LYS A 37 -14.71 -0.56 -14.46
N ARG A 38 -15.60 -1.45 -14.93
CA ARG A 38 -17.06 -1.36 -14.73
C ARG A 38 -17.50 -1.65 -13.28
N TRP A 39 -16.57 -1.99 -12.39
CA TRP A 39 -16.82 -2.34 -10.99
C TRP A 39 -16.05 -1.37 -10.10
N LEU A 40 -16.74 -0.87 -9.06
CA LEU A 40 -16.23 0.21 -8.21
C LEU A 40 -15.16 -0.32 -7.25
N PHE A 41 -14.01 0.33 -7.27
CA PHE A 41 -13.10 0.33 -6.13
C PHE A 41 -13.60 1.37 -5.13
N ASP A 42 -14.27 0.92 -4.07
CA ASP A 42 -14.85 1.78 -3.03
C ASP A 42 -14.20 1.53 -1.67
N PHE A 43 -12.87 1.51 -1.65
CA PHE A 43 -12.13 1.41 -0.40
C PHE A 43 -11.53 2.74 -0.05
N THR A 44 -11.64 3.14 1.22
CA THR A 44 -10.93 4.28 1.76
C THR A 44 -9.44 3.96 1.90
N HIS A 45 -8.60 5.00 1.95
CA HIS A 45 -7.17 4.82 2.26
C HIS A 45 -6.94 4.10 3.60
N GLN A 46 -7.87 4.22 4.57
CA GLN A 46 -7.80 3.49 5.85
C GLN A 46 -8.02 1.99 5.66
N GLN A 47 -8.95 1.60 4.78
CA GLN A 47 -9.16 0.19 4.46
C GLN A 47 -7.97 -0.38 3.67
N VAL A 48 -7.37 0.40 2.76
CA VAL A 48 -6.10 0.03 2.12
C VAL A 48 -4.99 -0.15 3.15
N ALA A 49 -4.85 0.78 4.10
CA ALA A 49 -3.89 0.66 5.20
C ALA A 49 -4.11 -0.61 6.03
N LYS A 50 -5.37 -0.98 6.31
CA LYS A 50 -5.67 -2.25 6.97
C LYS A 50 -5.24 -3.46 6.13
N MET A 51 -5.50 -3.46 4.82
CA MET A 51 -5.08 -4.56 3.95
C MET A 51 -3.56 -4.69 3.89
N LEU A 52 -2.84 -3.57 3.88
CA LEU A 52 -1.38 -3.52 3.95
C LEU A 52 -0.85 -4.09 5.27
N SER A 53 -1.46 -3.72 6.40
CA SER A 53 -1.14 -4.31 7.70
C SER A 53 -1.39 -5.83 7.73
N ASP A 54 -2.51 -6.29 7.17
CA ASP A 54 -2.79 -7.74 7.06
C ASP A 54 -1.70 -8.43 6.20
N LEU A 55 -1.31 -7.86 5.05
CA LEU A 55 -0.27 -8.40 4.18
C LEU A 55 1.10 -8.44 4.86
N ALA A 56 1.46 -7.39 5.60
CA ALA A 56 2.70 -7.34 6.37
C ALA A 56 2.71 -8.38 7.49
N TRP A 57 1.58 -8.56 8.19
CA TRP A 57 1.42 -9.58 9.23
C TRP A 57 1.64 -11.01 8.70
N TYR A 58 1.17 -11.29 7.49
CA TYR A 58 1.39 -12.58 6.83
C TYR A 58 2.75 -12.71 6.14
N GLY A 59 3.65 -11.72 6.29
CA GLY A 59 4.96 -11.75 5.65
C GLY A 59 4.85 -11.80 4.12
N ARG A 60 3.95 -11.01 3.53
CA ARG A 60 3.86 -10.80 2.07
C ARG A 60 4.55 -9.51 1.62
N ILE A 61 4.56 -8.52 2.49
CA ILE A 61 5.15 -7.19 2.26
C ILE A 61 5.90 -6.73 3.51
N GLN A 62 6.70 -5.68 3.38
CA GLN A 62 7.39 -5.01 4.48
C GLN A 62 6.89 -3.58 4.63
N SER A 63 7.03 -3.04 5.85
CA SER A 63 6.81 -1.63 6.12
C SER A 63 8.04 -0.99 6.76
N LYS A 64 8.25 0.30 6.49
CA LYS A 64 9.27 1.14 7.13
C LYS A 64 8.62 2.47 7.50
N THR A 65 8.83 2.89 8.74
CA THR A 65 8.40 4.22 9.20
C THR A 65 9.59 5.16 9.18
N ILE A 66 9.47 6.27 8.48
CA ILE A 66 10.47 7.34 8.45
C ILE A 66 10.06 8.42 9.45
N LEU A 67 11.00 8.74 10.34
CA LEU A 67 10.88 9.78 11.34
C LEU A 67 11.77 10.94 10.94
N TYR A 68 11.18 12.10 10.66
CA TYR A 68 11.93 13.30 10.33
C TYR A 68 12.37 14.03 11.59
N ARG A 69 13.63 14.47 11.61
CA ARG A 69 14.25 15.12 12.78
C ARG A 69 13.69 16.51 13.08
N ASP A 70 13.04 17.14 12.10
CA ASP A 70 12.52 18.50 12.20
C ASP A 70 11.33 18.66 13.17
N GLY A 71 10.75 17.55 13.66
CA GLY A 71 9.60 17.53 14.56
C GLY A 71 8.31 18.10 13.96
N ARG A 72 8.33 18.53 12.69
CA ARG A 72 7.21 19.17 11.98
C ARG A 72 6.67 18.27 10.89
N THR A 73 7.53 17.50 10.24
CA THR A 73 7.12 16.55 9.23
C THR A 73 6.50 15.33 9.93
N PRO A 74 5.25 14.97 9.60
CA PRO A 74 4.60 13.81 10.19
C PRO A 74 5.42 12.53 9.98
N LYS A 75 5.26 11.57 10.88
CA LYS A 75 5.81 10.23 10.70
C LYS A 75 5.17 9.62 9.45
N ILE A 76 5.98 9.20 8.48
CA ILE A 76 5.47 8.63 7.23
C ILE A 76 5.76 7.13 7.20
N MET A 77 4.71 6.33 6.97
CA MET A 77 4.82 4.89 6.82
C MET A 77 4.80 4.51 5.34
N TYR A 78 5.84 3.81 4.91
CA TYR A 78 6.00 3.27 3.58
C TYR A 78 5.82 1.75 3.59
N TRP A 79 5.33 1.22 2.49
CA TRP A 79 5.06 -0.20 2.25
C TRP A 79 5.75 -0.64 0.96
N LYS A 80 6.32 -1.85 0.94
CA LYS A 80 6.96 -2.44 -0.24
C LYS A 80 6.86 -3.96 -0.25
N GLY A 81 7.07 -4.61 -1.40
CA GLY A 81 7.28 -6.05 -1.49
C GLY A 81 8.54 -6.51 -0.74
N ILE A 82 8.58 -7.79 -0.37
CA ILE A 82 9.71 -8.39 0.37
C ILE A 82 11.00 -8.38 -0.46
N ASP A 83 10.87 -8.62 -1.77
CA ASP A 83 12.00 -8.74 -2.68
C ASP A 83 12.54 -7.38 -3.16
N TYR A 84 11.84 -6.29 -2.86
CA TYR A 84 12.27 -4.95 -3.22
C TYR A 84 13.33 -4.47 -2.21
N ASP A 85 14.52 -4.03 -2.65
CA ASP A 85 15.52 -3.42 -1.74
C ASP A 85 15.10 -1.99 -1.38
N TRP A 86 15.17 -1.60 -0.10
CA TRP A 86 14.85 -0.21 0.30
C TRP A 86 15.82 0.82 -0.33
N GLY A 87 16.93 0.35 -0.91
CA GLY A 87 18.04 1.22 -1.29
C GLY A 87 18.73 1.77 -0.05
N ARG A 88 19.99 2.18 -0.19
CA ARG A 88 20.74 2.74 0.95
C ARG A 88 20.30 4.16 1.33
N ASP A 89 19.47 4.81 0.51
CA ASP A 89 19.22 6.26 0.57
C ASP A 89 17.75 6.66 0.86
N LEU A 90 17.02 5.85 1.64
CA LEU A 90 15.76 6.27 2.30
C LEU A 90 15.97 6.66 3.77
#